data_AF-A0AA36N163-F1
#
_entry.id   AF-A0AA36N163-F1
#
_cell.length_a   1.000
_cell.length_b   1.000
_cell.length_c   1.000
_cell.angle_alpha   90.00
_cell.angle_beta   90.00
_cell.angle_gamma   90.00
#
_symmetry.space_group_name_H-M   'P 1'
#
loop_
_entity.id
_entity.type
_entity.pdbx_description
1 polymer ?
#
loop_
_entity_poly.entity_id
_entity_poly.type
_entity_poly.pdbx_seq_one_letter_code
_entity_poly.pdbx_strand_id
1 'polypeptide(L)'
;MELAACGWTTARLATLDDLPKRGLRELLEKAFGREATAEELEEFFQKDLPAGDGGGGRGLRLVGRAGDNMDLRDRAERSERTRWTVMLKRIIVESELPAAEGIGKGRRSTTLRKHVKTWRHVATWLYSTFNVPWPRTIEQFIEYIMHRVAEPCGKSIPTSLMKTLMFIEVAGEVPEKERFCKHPALQNTLEEVNLELGSLDLRGRRQAVQIPVEIIMAMERYVMTEGVPRYPRAYGMPFGKLEMSGRGLRGVLERTKTTGAGKKVEIQHVFISVEAWLEEPRWLGVGYQLWKTMSEEAGLFNRDFMLALPNYEGTGLIGAMGKYYHASQMSQALLGELVMSQRKQDELEGVGRPGGILLCQGAGTVWSEHSERATLRSWAASLGVDDYVAKQLGRWQPSTDEAYVRSIRGNVEKAQKMMAEEIRNNLGGPDKLDEESVLEKVVEKLARQEMDANDVEDQKLRLTSFQGGIFASILGKDSWQASEKDPLEIVEVEDGDEASKNEETASEPDRTPEGYKSRYFVSLVGRSQRRTLHRGGECHRVPGVHYKRFEDLGEDLPPEGMYHRVCKECFPRGVEAGDESGATEDSEVSSSISASTESLD
;
A
#
# COMPACT_ATOMS: atom_id res chain seq x y z
N MET A 1 -5.29 23.16 22.26
CA MET A 1 -5.55 21.91 23.00
C MET A 1 -6.80 21.16 22.53
N GLU A 2 -7.78 21.79 21.85
CA GLU A 2 -8.96 21.05 21.33
C GLU A 2 -8.80 20.38 19.95
N LEU A 3 -7.68 20.59 19.24
CA LEU A 3 -7.39 19.88 17.98
C LEU A 3 -6.88 18.44 18.19
N ALA A 4 -6.56 18.05 19.43
CA ALA A 4 -6.06 16.72 19.77
C ALA A 4 -7.18 15.69 20.04
N ALA A 5 -8.44 16.13 20.18
CA ALA A 5 -9.57 15.26 20.53
C ALA A 5 -10.30 14.64 19.31
N CYS A 6 -9.90 14.99 18.08
CA CYS A 6 -10.49 14.40 16.88
C CYS A 6 -9.55 13.34 16.30
N GLY A 7 -9.75 12.07 16.66
CA GLY A 7 -9.00 10.94 16.11
C GLY A 7 -8.96 10.92 14.57
N TRP A 8 -7.83 10.50 14.01
CA TRP A 8 -7.66 10.26 12.58
C TRP A 8 -8.23 8.88 12.24
N THR A 9 -9.52 8.82 11.95
CA THR A 9 -10.15 7.62 11.41
C THR A 9 -9.62 7.33 10.01
N THR A 10 -9.69 6.07 9.57
CA THR A 10 -9.47 5.64 8.16
C THR A 10 -10.13 6.56 7.12
N ALA A 11 -11.25 7.19 7.47
CA ALA A 11 -11.94 8.26 6.74
C ALA A 11 -11.06 9.45 6.34
N ARG A 12 -10.25 9.96 7.28
CA ARG A 12 -9.38 11.13 7.08
C ARG A 12 -8.15 10.80 6.24
N LEU A 13 -7.81 9.52 6.08
CA LEU A 13 -6.67 9.04 5.29
C LEU A 13 -6.91 9.13 3.78
N ALA A 14 -8.18 9.07 3.33
CA ALA A 14 -8.52 9.20 1.91
C ALA A 14 -8.22 10.57 1.30
N THR A 15 -8.21 11.62 2.13
CA THR A 15 -8.43 12.99 1.66
C THR A 15 -7.47 13.97 2.32
N LEU A 16 -6.19 13.64 2.39
CA LEU A 16 -5.16 14.67 2.61
C LEU A 16 -4.96 15.60 1.40
N ASP A 17 -5.44 15.19 0.23
CA ASP A 17 -5.61 16.09 -0.92
C ASP A 17 -6.97 16.85 -0.88
N ASP A 18 -7.88 16.58 0.08
CA ASP A 18 -9.27 17.10 0.12
C ASP A 18 -9.75 17.63 1.49
N LEU A 19 -8.86 17.89 2.46
CA LEU A 19 -9.25 18.45 3.76
C LEU A 19 -10.05 19.76 3.56
N PRO A 20 -11.33 19.80 4.00
CA PRO A 20 -12.22 20.91 3.71
C PRO A 20 -11.81 22.14 4.50
N LYS A 21 -11.66 23.26 3.78
CA LYS A 21 -11.96 24.69 4.05
C LYS A 21 -11.95 25.30 5.47
N ARG A 22 -11.96 24.55 6.57
CA ARG A 22 -11.96 25.03 7.96
C ARG A 22 -10.54 25.14 8.49
N GLY A 23 -10.21 26.31 9.05
CA GLY A 23 -8.88 26.65 9.56
C GLY A 23 -7.85 27.08 8.50
N LEU A 24 -8.12 26.88 7.20
CA LEU A 24 -7.22 27.38 6.13
C LEU A 24 -7.13 28.91 6.15
N ARG A 25 -8.22 29.60 6.43
CA ARG A 25 -8.23 31.07 6.57
C ARG A 25 -7.29 31.50 7.69
N GLU A 26 -7.49 31.02 8.91
CA GLU A 26 -6.63 31.32 10.06
C GLU A 26 -5.15 30.93 9.82
N LEU A 27 -4.91 29.82 9.10
CA LEU A 27 -3.57 29.39 8.71
C LEU A 27 -2.94 30.28 7.63
N LEU A 28 -3.70 30.71 6.61
CA LEU A 28 -3.25 31.66 5.60
C LEU A 28 -2.99 33.02 6.23
N GLU A 29 -3.86 33.46 7.13
CA GLU A 29 -3.73 34.72 7.87
C GLU A 29 -2.49 34.72 8.77
N LYS A 30 -2.26 33.62 9.49
CA LYS A 30 -1.04 33.39 10.26
C LYS A 30 0.20 33.23 9.36
N ALA A 31 0.07 32.63 8.18
CA ALA A 31 1.17 32.42 7.24
C ALA A 31 1.59 33.68 6.48
N PHE A 32 0.64 34.56 6.16
CA PHE A 32 0.88 35.82 5.45
C PHE A 32 1.16 36.99 6.39
N GLY A 33 0.84 36.86 7.68
CA GLY A 33 0.91 37.99 8.63
C GLY A 33 -0.10 39.09 8.29
N ARG A 34 -1.13 38.76 7.50
CA ARG A 34 -2.22 39.67 7.08
C ARG A 34 -3.47 38.87 6.75
N GLU A 35 -4.62 39.52 6.74
CA GLU A 35 -5.87 38.90 6.28
C GLU A 35 -5.74 38.34 4.85
N ALA A 36 -6.23 37.12 4.65
CA ALA A 36 -6.29 36.48 3.34
C ALA A 36 -7.49 37.05 2.56
N THR A 37 -7.25 37.50 1.33
CA THR A 37 -8.32 38.10 0.51
C THR A 37 -9.29 37.03 -0.01
N ALA A 38 -10.52 37.44 -0.36
CA ALA A 38 -11.53 36.53 -0.91
C ALA A 38 -11.05 35.86 -2.21
N GLU A 39 -10.33 36.59 -3.07
CA GLU A 39 -9.73 36.06 -4.31
C GLU A 39 -8.64 35.03 -4.03
N GLU A 40 -7.80 35.23 -3.00
CA GLU A 40 -6.76 34.26 -2.59
C GLU A 40 -7.36 32.99 -2.02
N LEU A 41 -8.44 33.10 -1.25
CA LEU A 41 -9.19 31.96 -0.72
C LEU A 41 -9.87 31.19 -1.87
N GLU A 42 -10.51 31.90 -2.80
CA GLU A 42 -11.22 31.33 -3.94
C GLU A 42 -10.27 30.67 -4.96
N GLU A 43 -9.10 31.26 -5.22
CA GLU A 43 -8.04 30.70 -6.05
C GLU A 43 -7.43 29.42 -5.44
N PHE A 44 -7.41 29.32 -4.10
CA PHE A 44 -6.99 28.13 -3.35
C PHE A 44 -8.03 27.00 -3.46
N PHE A 45 -9.32 27.33 -3.40
CA PHE A 45 -10.44 26.37 -3.43
C PHE A 45 -10.88 25.92 -4.84
N GLN A 46 -10.61 26.69 -5.91
CA GLN A 46 -11.08 26.38 -7.27
C GLN A 46 -10.47 25.13 -7.95
N LYS A 47 -9.58 24.37 -7.30
CA LYS A 47 -8.83 23.29 -7.98
C LYS A 47 -8.80 21.91 -7.35
N ASP A 48 -9.75 21.61 -6.46
CA ASP A 48 -9.95 20.27 -5.91
C ASP A 48 -11.19 19.55 -6.49
N LEU A 49 -11.85 20.10 -7.52
CA LEU A 49 -12.82 19.33 -8.31
C LEU A 49 -12.12 18.17 -9.06
N PRO A 50 -12.74 16.97 -9.12
CA PRO A 50 -12.17 15.82 -9.80
C PRO A 50 -11.85 16.15 -11.26
N ALA A 51 -10.75 15.59 -11.74
CA ALA A 51 -10.28 15.78 -13.10
C ALA A 51 -11.35 15.33 -14.10
N GLY A 52 -12.03 16.30 -14.73
CA GLY A 52 -12.47 16.11 -16.11
C GLY A 52 -11.26 15.83 -16.99
N ASP A 53 -11.48 15.10 -18.08
CA ASP A 53 -10.57 14.27 -18.90
C ASP A 53 -9.35 14.98 -19.57
N GLY A 54 -8.83 16.06 -18.98
CA GLY A 54 -7.66 16.82 -19.40
C GLY A 54 -6.49 16.64 -18.43
N GLY A 55 -5.67 15.61 -18.66
CA GLY A 55 -4.49 15.27 -17.86
C GLY A 55 -3.41 16.36 -17.85
N GLY A 56 -3.39 17.20 -16.81
CA GLY A 56 -2.29 18.10 -16.48
C GLY A 56 -2.54 18.80 -15.15
N GLY A 57 -1.60 18.79 -14.21
CA GLY A 57 -1.77 19.44 -12.89
C GLY A 57 -1.98 20.96 -13.00
N ARG A 58 -2.48 21.59 -11.92
CA ARG A 58 -2.77 23.06 -11.81
C ARG A 58 -1.73 23.93 -12.52
N GLY A 59 -0.45 23.74 -12.21
CA GLY A 59 0.66 24.49 -12.79
C GLY A 59 0.83 24.27 -14.29
N LEU A 60 0.69 23.05 -14.81
CA LEU A 60 0.71 22.81 -16.26
C LEU A 60 -0.46 23.48 -16.98
N ARG A 61 -1.64 23.53 -16.35
CA ARG A 61 -2.81 24.24 -16.93
C ARG A 61 -2.60 25.75 -16.96
N LEU A 62 -1.97 26.33 -15.94
CA LEU A 62 -1.66 27.75 -15.88
C LEU A 62 -0.56 28.14 -16.88
N VAL A 63 0.52 27.35 -16.97
CA VAL A 63 1.59 27.54 -17.96
C VAL A 63 1.08 27.32 -19.38
N GLY A 64 0.20 26.33 -19.59
CA GLY A 64 -0.45 26.11 -20.89
C GLY A 64 -1.37 27.26 -21.30
N ARG A 65 -2.12 27.85 -20.36
CA ARG A 65 -2.94 29.05 -20.59
C ARG A 65 -2.11 30.31 -20.85
N ALA A 66 -0.91 30.41 -20.28
CA ALA A 66 -0.03 31.55 -20.47
C ALA A 66 0.56 31.64 -21.89
N GLY A 67 0.50 30.56 -22.71
CA GLY A 67 1.09 30.56 -24.05
C GLY A 67 2.56 30.97 -23.96
N ASP A 68 3.06 31.81 -24.87
CA ASP A 68 4.43 32.35 -24.87
C ASP A 68 4.60 33.67 -24.09
N ASN A 69 3.56 34.12 -23.39
CA ASN A 69 3.64 35.33 -22.58
C ASN A 69 4.47 35.08 -21.30
N MET A 70 5.68 35.66 -21.27
CA MET A 70 6.63 35.49 -20.17
C MET A 70 6.07 35.99 -18.82
N ASP A 71 5.40 37.15 -18.79
CA ASP A 71 4.86 37.71 -17.54
C ASP A 71 3.75 36.85 -16.94
N LEU A 72 2.96 36.18 -17.79
CA LEU A 72 1.91 35.27 -17.35
C LEU A 72 2.49 33.94 -16.86
N ARG A 73 3.56 33.44 -17.50
CA ARG A 73 4.30 32.26 -17.02
C ARG A 73 4.95 32.52 -15.66
N ASP A 74 5.59 33.68 -15.50
CA ASP A 74 6.23 34.10 -14.24
C ASP A 74 5.22 34.26 -13.11
N ARG A 75 4.07 34.90 -13.38
CA ARG A 75 2.97 35.02 -12.41
C ARG A 75 2.43 33.64 -12.01
N ALA A 76 2.24 32.74 -12.98
CA ALA A 76 1.80 31.38 -12.70
C ALA A 76 2.80 30.60 -11.85
N GLU A 77 4.10 30.72 -12.10
CA GLU A 77 5.14 30.06 -11.32
C GLU A 77 5.23 30.62 -9.89
N ARG A 78 5.12 31.95 -9.72
CA ARG A 78 5.07 32.58 -8.39
C ARG A 78 3.83 32.14 -7.60
N SER A 79 2.64 32.14 -8.20
CA SER A 79 1.40 31.64 -7.58
C SER A 79 1.56 30.19 -7.11
N GLU A 80 2.07 29.29 -7.98
CA GLU A 80 2.32 27.90 -7.60
C GLU A 80 3.37 27.79 -6.49
N ARG A 81 4.44 28.59 -6.52
CA ARG A 81 5.47 28.58 -5.48
C ARG A 81 4.89 29.02 -4.14
N THR A 82 4.08 30.08 -4.11
CA THR A 82 3.39 30.56 -2.91
C THR A 82 2.50 29.46 -2.34
N ARG A 83 1.68 28.80 -3.17
CA ARG A 83 0.85 27.67 -2.75
C ARG A 83 1.67 26.59 -2.05
N TRP A 84 2.73 26.09 -2.68
CA TRP A 84 3.54 25.01 -2.09
C TRP A 84 4.33 25.45 -0.85
N THR A 85 4.65 26.74 -0.75
CA THR A 85 5.27 27.31 0.46
C THR A 85 4.28 27.34 1.61
N VAL A 86 3.02 27.72 1.39
CA VAL A 86 1.96 27.63 2.41
C VAL A 86 1.80 26.18 2.90
N MET A 87 1.77 25.22 1.98
CA MET A 87 1.65 23.80 2.35
C MET A 87 2.87 23.29 3.14
N LEU A 88 4.07 23.78 2.84
CA LEU A 88 5.27 23.47 3.61
C LEU A 88 5.23 24.11 5.01
N LYS A 89 4.74 25.35 5.12
CA LYS A 89 4.50 26.05 6.40
C LYS A 89 3.57 25.23 7.29
N ARG A 90 2.51 24.68 6.71
CA ARG A 90 1.58 23.79 7.42
C ARG A 90 2.29 22.56 7.98
N ILE A 91 3.12 21.88 7.17
CA ILE A 91 3.91 20.73 7.64
C ILE A 91 4.79 21.13 8.82
N ILE A 92 5.53 22.24 8.72
CA ILE A 92 6.42 22.71 9.80
C ILE A 92 5.64 22.97 11.08
N VAL A 93 4.48 23.64 10.99
CA VAL A 93 3.62 23.93 12.16
C VAL A 93 3.02 22.67 12.76
N GLU A 94 2.48 21.77 11.93
CA GLU A 94 1.91 20.49 12.39
C GLU A 94 3.00 19.60 13.03
N SER A 95 4.22 19.66 12.51
CA SER A 95 5.39 18.94 13.01
C SER A 95 6.12 19.65 14.17
N GLU A 96 5.61 20.79 14.66
CA GLU A 96 6.19 21.55 15.77
C GLU A 96 7.67 21.94 15.56
N LEU A 97 8.08 22.19 14.31
CA LEU A 97 9.46 22.54 13.97
C LEU A 97 9.74 24.04 14.23
N PRO A 98 10.99 24.43 14.57
CA PRO A 98 11.30 25.77 15.11
C PRO A 98 11.23 26.95 14.12
N ALA A 99 11.04 26.73 12.82
CA ALA A 99 11.26 27.75 11.79
C ALA A 99 10.48 29.07 11.96
N ALA A 100 11.19 30.19 11.77
CA ALA A 100 10.62 31.54 11.83
C ALA A 100 10.20 32.09 10.44
N GLU A 101 11.08 32.07 9.43
CA GLU A 101 10.82 32.64 8.09
C GLU A 101 11.58 31.91 6.95
N GLY A 102 11.34 32.27 5.68
CA GLY A 102 12.20 31.81 4.57
C GLY A 102 12.15 30.31 4.20
N ILE A 103 11.18 29.56 4.75
CA ILE A 103 11.04 28.09 4.65
C ILE A 103 11.12 27.49 3.22
N GLY A 104 10.81 28.26 2.18
CA GLY A 104 10.91 27.82 0.79
C GLY A 104 12.35 27.66 0.28
N LYS A 105 13.36 28.17 1.00
CA LYS A 105 14.80 28.07 0.70
C LYS A 105 15.19 28.33 -0.77
N GLY A 106 14.54 29.32 -1.41
CA GLY A 106 14.77 29.64 -2.82
C GLY A 106 14.42 28.53 -3.82
N ARG A 107 13.71 27.46 -3.41
CA ARG A 107 13.37 26.34 -4.30
C ARG A 107 12.26 26.69 -5.29
N ARG A 108 12.31 26.05 -6.45
CA ARG A 108 11.28 26.10 -7.50
C ARG A 108 9.99 25.44 -7.01
N SER A 109 8.85 25.88 -7.56
CA SER A 109 7.51 25.37 -7.21
C SER A 109 7.41 23.84 -7.36
N THR A 110 8.01 23.27 -8.40
CA THR A 110 8.03 21.81 -8.66
C THR A 110 8.82 21.03 -7.62
N THR A 111 9.92 21.58 -7.10
CA THR A 111 10.72 20.98 -6.04
C THR A 111 9.98 21.02 -4.70
N LEU A 112 9.36 22.16 -4.36
CA LEU A 112 8.52 22.27 -3.17
C LEU A 112 7.36 21.27 -3.23
N ARG A 113 6.66 21.23 -4.36
CA ARG A 113 5.58 20.27 -4.62
C ARG A 113 6.02 18.83 -4.35
N LYS A 114 7.19 18.44 -4.85
CA LYS A 114 7.74 17.09 -4.66
C LYS A 114 7.88 16.79 -3.16
N HIS A 115 8.61 17.62 -2.42
CA HIS A 115 8.86 17.37 -1.00
C HIS A 115 7.59 17.42 -0.15
N VAL A 116 6.71 18.39 -0.37
CA VAL A 116 5.42 18.49 0.33
C VAL A 116 4.57 17.23 0.09
N LYS A 117 4.41 16.79 -1.17
CA LYS A 117 3.63 15.57 -1.46
C LYS A 117 4.27 14.31 -0.91
N THR A 118 5.61 14.19 -1.00
CA THR A 118 6.32 13.04 -0.44
C THR A 118 6.17 12.98 1.08
N TRP A 119 6.34 14.11 1.78
CA TRP A 119 6.22 14.16 3.23
C TRP A 119 4.81 13.93 3.73
N ARG A 120 3.79 14.40 3.00
CA ARG A 120 2.40 14.12 3.34
C ARG A 120 2.17 12.62 3.53
N HIS A 121 2.66 11.78 2.62
CA HIS A 121 2.51 10.32 2.77
C HIS A 121 3.25 9.77 4.01
N VAL A 122 4.43 10.33 4.34
CA VAL A 122 5.17 9.99 5.56
C VAL A 122 4.35 10.36 6.78
N ALA A 123 3.90 11.62 6.88
CA ALA A 123 3.13 12.14 8.00
C ALA A 123 1.83 11.36 8.20
N THR A 124 1.10 11.06 7.13
CA THR A 124 -0.10 10.21 7.21
C THR A 124 0.19 8.88 7.87
N TRP A 125 1.26 8.20 7.42
CA TRP A 125 1.62 6.90 7.96
C TRP A 125 2.10 7.01 9.42
N LEU A 126 2.92 8.01 9.75
CA LEU A 126 3.36 8.25 11.14
C LEU A 126 2.18 8.51 12.08
N TYR A 127 1.17 9.24 11.64
CA TYR A 127 -0.05 9.42 12.41
C TYR A 127 -0.84 8.13 12.55
N SER A 128 -1.05 7.37 11.47
CA SER A 128 -1.78 6.10 11.52
C SER A 128 -1.10 5.05 12.39
N THR A 129 0.22 5.07 12.46
CA THR A 129 1.02 4.02 13.14
C THR A 129 1.44 4.42 14.55
N PHE A 130 1.85 5.67 14.76
CA PHE A 130 2.45 6.16 16.00
C PHE A 130 1.72 7.38 16.58
N ASN A 131 0.64 7.85 15.94
CA ASN A 131 -0.10 9.04 16.34
C ASN A 131 0.76 10.32 16.49
N VAL A 132 1.79 10.47 15.63
CA VAL A 132 2.67 11.65 15.62
C VAL A 132 2.78 12.31 14.23
N PRO A 133 2.85 13.66 14.17
CA PRO A 133 3.06 14.39 12.90
C PRO A 133 4.46 14.29 12.33
N TRP A 134 5.42 14.04 13.21
CA TRP A 134 6.85 14.07 12.97
C TRP A 134 7.46 12.94 13.76
N PRO A 135 8.45 12.21 13.20
CA PRO A 135 9.09 11.12 13.93
C PRO A 135 9.66 11.65 15.25
N ARG A 136 9.36 10.99 16.37
CA ARG A 136 9.94 11.33 17.68
C ARG A 136 11.27 10.60 17.91
N THR A 137 11.43 9.44 17.27
CA THR A 137 12.67 8.65 17.25
C THR A 137 13.07 8.35 15.81
N ILE A 138 14.36 8.03 15.57
CA ILE A 138 14.85 7.73 14.22
C ILE A 138 14.26 6.42 13.69
N GLU A 139 13.98 5.49 14.59
CA GLU A 139 13.38 4.18 14.37
C GLU A 139 12.03 4.32 13.68
N GLN A 140 11.20 5.30 14.05
CA GLN A 140 9.90 5.54 13.40
C GLN A 140 10.05 5.88 11.91
N PHE A 141 11.08 6.65 11.53
CA PHE A 141 11.33 6.98 10.13
C PHE A 141 12.00 5.85 9.36
N ILE A 142 12.93 5.12 10.00
CA ILE A 142 13.51 3.89 9.46
C ILE A 142 12.39 2.87 9.19
N GLU A 143 11.44 2.74 10.10
CA GLU A 143 10.31 1.84 9.97
C GLU A 143 9.46 2.17 8.75
N TYR A 144 9.18 3.47 8.52
CA TYR A 144 8.50 3.88 7.30
C TYR A 144 9.29 3.50 6.04
N ILE A 145 10.63 3.68 6.03
CA ILE A 145 11.46 3.28 4.89
C ILE A 145 11.38 1.77 4.66
N MET A 146 11.51 0.97 5.72
CA MET A 146 11.47 -0.48 5.65
C MET A 146 10.10 -0.97 5.18
N HIS A 147 9.04 -0.33 5.66
CA HIS A 147 7.69 -0.52 5.16
C HIS A 147 7.61 -0.24 3.66
N ARG A 148 8.14 0.89 3.18
CA ARG A 148 8.19 1.23 1.74
C ARG A 148 8.98 0.22 0.91
N VAL A 149 10.03 -0.39 1.48
CA VAL A 149 10.89 -1.39 0.83
C VAL A 149 10.22 -2.77 0.75
N ALA A 150 9.39 -3.13 1.72
CA ALA A 150 8.63 -4.38 1.70
C ALA A 150 7.62 -4.46 0.53
N GLU A 151 7.22 -3.31 -0.01
CA GLU A 151 6.34 -3.20 -1.17
C GLU A 151 7.14 -3.25 -2.50
N PRO A 152 6.45 -3.24 -3.66
CA PRO A 152 7.07 -2.89 -4.93
C PRO A 152 7.70 -1.48 -4.88
N CYS A 153 8.98 -1.43 -4.50
CA CYS A 153 9.72 -0.22 -4.24
C CYS A 153 10.74 0.02 -5.35
N GLY A 154 10.67 1.21 -5.98
CA GLY A 154 11.70 1.64 -6.91
C GLY A 154 12.99 2.04 -6.19
N LYS A 155 14.14 1.71 -6.77
CA LYS A 155 15.49 2.01 -6.24
C LYS A 155 15.68 3.47 -5.78
N SER A 156 14.98 4.43 -6.38
CA SER A 156 15.09 5.86 -6.05
C SER A 156 14.21 6.34 -4.90
N ILE A 157 13.28 5.52 -4.41
CA ILE A 157 12.30 5.92 -3.39
C ILE A 157 12.98 6.20 -2.04
N PRO A 158 13.81 5.31 -1.47
CA PRO A 158 14.45 5.54 -0.16
C PRO A 158 15.30 6.81 -0.16
N THR A 159 16.12 7.01 -1.19
CA THR A 159 16.90 8.26 -1.36
C THR A 159 16.00 9.49 -1.48
N SER A 160 14.83 9.39 -2.13
CA SER A 160 13.89 10.49 -2.24
C SER A 160 13.21 10.83 -0.90
N LEU A 161 12.98 9.83 -0.04
CA LEU A 161 12.48 10.02 1.32
C LEU A 161 13.52 10.73 2.18
N MET A 162 14.77 10.26 2.17
CA MET A 162 15.88 10.88 2.87
C MET A 162 16.10 12.34 2.45
N LYS A 163 16.09 12.62 1.13
CA LYS A 163 16.18 14.00 0.62
C LYS A 163 15.01 14.88 1.04
N THR A 164 13.85 14.29 1.29
CA THR A 164 12.66 15.02 1.75
C THR A 164 12.75 15.34 3.23
N LEU A 165 13.15 14.36 4.06
CA LEU A 165 13.45 14.58 5.48
C LEU A 165 14.48 15.71 5.65
N MET A 166 15.63 15.58 4.98
CA MET A 166 16.68 16.61 5.01
C MET A 166 16.16 17.98 4.58
N PHE A 167 15.34 18.05 3.53
CA PHE A 167 14.79 19.32 3.08
C PHE A 167 13.89 19.96 4.15
N ILE A 168 13.03 19.17 4.80
CA ILE A 168 12.07 19.68 5.79
C ILE A 168 12.77 20.01 7.11
N GLU A 169 13.74 19.23 7.57
CA GLU A 169 14.56 19.56 8.74
C GLU A 169 15.27 20.90 8.57
N VAL A 170 15.83 21.14 7.38
CA VAL A 170 16.53 22.40 7.11
C VAL A 170 15.54 23.54 6.89
N ALA A 171 14.39 23.30 6.26
CA ALA A 171 13.33 24.31 6.12
C ALA A 171 12.67 24.64 7.47
N GLY A 172 12.62 23.66 8.37
CA GLY A 172 12.13 23.73 9.73
C GLY A 172 13.15 24.29 10.71
N GLU A 173 14.35 24.66 10.27
CA GLU A 173 15.46 25.18 11.10
C GLU A 173 15.88 24.24 12.24
N VAL A 174 15.70 22.92 12.06
CA VAL A 174 16.13 21.91 13.03
C VAL A 174 17.65 22.02 13.24
N PRO A 175 18.13 22.13 14.50
CA PRO A 175 19.56 22.17 14.82
C PRO A 175 20.31 20.98 14.23
N GLU A 176 21.52 21.17 13.71
CA GLU A 176 22.24 20.10 13.00
C GLU A 176 22.44 18.83 13.85
N LYS A 177 22.67 18.99 15.15
CA LYS A 177 22.81 17.89 16.13
C LYS A 177 21.53 17.06 16.34
N GLU A 178 20.37 17.64 16.01
CA GLU A 178 19.04 17.01 16.17
C GLU A 178 18.48 16.50 14.83
N ARG A 179 19.23 16.62 13.73
CA ARG A 179 18.79 16.17 12.40
C ARG A 179 18.93 14.67 12.25
N PHE A 180 17.82 14.00 12.08
CA PHE A 180 17.72 12.59 11.72
C PHE A 180 18.37 12.28 10.36
N CYS A 181 18.38 13.20 9.39
CA CYS A 181 19.07 12.95 8.12
C CYS A 181 20.59 12.74 8.25
N LYS A 182 21.17 13.12 9.39
CA LYS A 182 22.59 12.93 9.72
C LYS A 182 22.83 11.73 10.63
N HIS A 183 21.77 11.04 11.09
CA HIS A 183 21.90 9.94 12.05
C HIS A 183 22.55 8.70 11.40
N PRO A 184 23.59 8.10 12.03
CA PRO A 184 24.31 6.95 11.46
C PRO A 184 23.40 5.75 11.17
N ALA A 185 22.45 5.44 12.06
CA ALA A 185 21.53 4.31 11.86
C ALA A 185 20.74 4.44 10.54
N LEU A 186 20.23 5.63 10.23
CA LEU A 186 19.48 5.87 8.99
C LEU A 186 20.37 5.80 7.75
N GLN A 187 21.61 6.27 7.85
CA GLN A 187 22.57 6.20 6.75
C GLN A 187 22.93 4.74 6.43
N ASN A 188 23.30 3.97 7.46
CA ASN A 188 23.63 2.55 7.32
C ASN A 188 22.45 1.75 6.76
N THR A 189 21.23 1.96 7.28
CA THR A 189 20.03 1.30 6.76
C THR A 189 19.78 1.64 5.29
N LEU A 190 20.00 2.90 4.87
CA LEU A 190 19.81 3.28 3.47
C LEU A 190 20.87 2.65 2.55
N GLU A 191 22.10 2.49 3.00
CA GLU A 191 23.14 1.81 2.23
C GLU A 191 22.77 0.35 1.98
N GLU A 192 22.35 -0.37 3.02
CA GLU A 192 21.85 -1.75 2.91
C GLU A 192 20.63 -1.84 2.00
N VAL A 193 19.62 -0.99 2.21
CA VAL A 193 18.41 -0.95 1.39
C VAL A 193 18.73 -0.68 -0.09
N ASN A 194 19.66 0.25 -0.37
CA ASN A 194 20.03 0.55 -1.75
C ASN A 194 20.80 -0.61 -2.40
N LEU A 195 21.62 -1.33 -1.64
CA LEU A 195 22.29 -2.55 -2.08
C LEU A 195 21.27 -3.66 -2.41
N GLU A 196 20.34 -3.94 -1.49
CA GLU A 196 19.27 -4.93 -1.65
C GLU A 196 18.37 -4.61 -2.85
N LEU A 197 17.93 -3.36 -2.99
CA LEU A 197 17.12 -2.94 -4.14
C LEU A 197 17.93 -2.96 -5.43
N GLY A 198 19.24 -2.71 -5.35
CA GLY A 198 20.23 -2.67 -6.41
C GLY A 198 20.45 -4.02 -7.08
N SER A 199 20.61 -5.07 -6.28
CA SER A 199 20.79 -6.45 -6.72
C SER A 199 19.45 -7.12 -7.02
N LEU A 200 19.35 -7.84 -8.13
CA LEU A 200 18.17 -8.70 -8.38
C LEU A 200 18.24 -10.00 -7.57
N ASP A 201 19.45 -10.43 -7.22
CA ASP A 201 19.73 -11.75 -6.64
C ASP A 201 19.89 -11.77 -5.10
N LEU A 202 20.19 -10.63 -4.44
CA LEU A 202 20.35 -10.56 -2.97
C LEU A 202 19.08 -10.13 -2.24
N ARG A 203 17.91 -10.14 -2.88
CA ARG A 203 16.65 -9.99 -2.14
C ARG A 203 16.46 -11.23 -1.28
N GLY A 204 17.03 -11.22 -0.07
CA GLY A 204 16.64 -12.15 0.98
C GLY A 204 15.12 -12.16 1.05
N ARG A 205 14.51 -13.35 1.05
CA ARG A 205 13.05 -13.45 1.15
C ARG A 205 12.63 -12.92 2.52
N ARG A 206 12.24 -11.64 2.59
CA ARG A 206 11.55 -11.10 3.76
C ARG A 206 10.19 -11.80 3.84
N GLN A 207 10.10 -12.78 4.73
CA GLN A 207 8.87 -13.54 4.95
C GLN A 207 7.92 -12.70 5.79
N ALA A 208 6.71 -12.47 5.29
CA ALA A 208 5.68 -11.76 6.04
C ALA A 208 5.30 -12.53 7.31
N VAL A 209 5.04 -11.81 8.39
CA VAL A 209 4.66 -12.37 9.69
C VAL A 209 3.18 -12.76 9.66
N GLN A 210 2.83 -13.90 10.27
CA GLN A 210 1.44 -14.33 10.43
C GLN A 210 0.69 -13.39 11.38
N ILE A 211 -0.61 -13.27 11.20
CA ILE A 211 -1.50 -12.46 12.05
C ILE A 211 -2.00 -13.34 13.21
N PRO A 212 -1.82 -12.91 14.48
CA PRO A 212 -2.39 -13.60 15.66
C PRO A 212 -3.91 -13.77 15.58
N VAL A 213 -4.42 -14.82 16.23
CA VAL A 213 -5.85 -15.14 16.23
C VAL A 213 -6.68 -14.02 16.85
N GLU A 214 -6.22 -13.41 17.94
CA GLU A 214 -6.91 -12.26 18.58
C GLU A 214 -7.11 -11.06 17.63
N ILE A 215 -6.21 -10.82 16.68
CA ILE A 215 -6.38 -9.74 15.69
C ILE A 215 -7.50 -10.08 14.71
N ILE A 216 -7.56 -11.33 14.23
CA ILE A 216 -8.62 -11.76 13.30
C ILE A 216 -9.99 -11.72 13.99
N MET A 217 -10.08 -12.20 15.23
CA MET A 217 -11.29 -12.09 16.05
C MET A 217 -11.69 -10.61 16.25
N ALA A 218 -10.74 -9.73 16.54
CA ALA A 218 -11.03 -8.30 16.65
C ALA A 218 -11.48 -7.65 15.35
N MET A 219 -10.93 -8.05 14.20
CA MET A 219 -11.40 -7.61 12.89
C MET A 219 -12.85 -8.05 12.65
N GLU A 220 -13.19 -9.30 12.95
CA GLU A 220 -14.55 -9.82 12.87
C GLU A 220 -15.53 -8.98 13.73
N ARG A 221 -15.19 -8.72 15.01
CA ARG A 221 -15.96 -7.82 15.90
C ARG A 221 -16.08 -6.40 15.33
N TYR A 222 -15.01 -5.88 14.74
CA TYR A 222 -15.00 -4.55 14.14
C TYR A 222 -15.99 -4.46 12.97
N VAL A 223 -16.11 -5.50 12.12
CA VAL A 223 -17.15 -5.56 11.08
C VAL A 223 -18.55 -5.43 11.69
N MET A 224 -18.78 -6.02 12.86
CA MET A 224 -20.08 -6.01 13.54
C MET A 224 -20.39 -4.69 14.27
N THR A 225 -19.38 -3.87 14.55
CA THR A 225 -19.52 -2.68 15.40
C THR A 225 -20.34 -1.60 14.71
N GLU A 226 -21.50 -1.27 15.29
CA GLU A 226 -22.31 -0.13 14.87
C GLU A 226 -21.78 1.19 15.47
N GLY A 227 -22.10 2.32 14.85
CA GLY A 227 -21.67 3.64 15.31
C GLY A 227 -20.25 4.06 14.90
N VAL A 228 -19.42 3.14 14.39
CA VAL A 228 -18.14 3.48 13.74
C VAL A 228 -18.33 3.65 12.21
N PRO A 229 -17.43 4.36 11.51
CA PRO A 229 -17.53 4.55 10.06
C PRO A 229 -17.62 3.22 9.30
N ARG A 230 -18.42 3.18 8.21
CA ARG A 230 -18.67 1.95 7.42
C ARG A 230 -17.44 1.47 6.64
N TYR A 231 -16.62 2.40 6.16
CA TYR A 231 -15.48 2.09 5.32
C TYR A 231 -14.44 1.15 5.98
N PRO A 232 -13.90 1.43 7.19
CA PRO A 232 -12.93 0.54 7.83
C PRO A 232 -13.48 -0.86 8.11
N ARG A 233 -14.80 -0.98 8.29
CA ARG A 233 -15.47 -2.26 8.53
C ARG A 233 -15.49 -3.17 7.29
N ALA A 234 -15.40 -2.61 6.08
CA ALA A 234 -15.50 -3.38 4.85
C ALA A 234 -14.90 -2.63 3.64
N TYR A 235 -13.58 -2.47 3.56
CA TYR A 235 -12.92 -1.95 2.35
C TYR A 235 -12.37 -3.07 1.46
N GLY A 236 -12.23 -2.82 0.16
CA GLY A 236 -11.58 -3.76 -0.77
C GLY A 236 -12.40 -4.18 -1.98
N MET A 237 -13.36 -5.10 -1.88
CA MET A 237 -13.87 -5.81 -3.05
C MET A 237 -14.97 -5.07 -3.85
N PRO A 238 -14.97 -5.11 -5.20
CA PRO A 238 -16.01 -4.53 -6.04
C PRO A 238 -17.30 -5.36 -5.96
N PHE A 239 -18.38 -4.74 -5.49
CA PHE A 239 -19.61 -5.47 -5.18
C PHE A 239 -20.22 -6.19 -6.39
N GLY A 240 -20.21 -5.58 -7.57
CA GLY A 240 -20.71 -6.21 -8.81
C GLY A 240 -19.95 -7.46 -9.24
N LYS A 241 -18.87 -7.84 -8.54
CA LYS A 241 -18.12 -9.09 -8.74
C LYS A 241 -18.31 -10.09 -7.60
N LEU A 242 -19.26 -9.85 -6.70
CA LEU A 242 -19.53 -10.66 -5.52
C LEU A 242 -20.93 -11.26 -5.58
N GLU A 243 -21.04 -12.53 -5.21
CA GLU A 243 -22.28 -13.28 -5.07
C GLU A 243 -22.31 -13.91 -3.68
N MET A 244 -23.37 -13.67 -2.91
CA MET A 244 -23.62 -14.36 -1.64
C MET A 244 -24.60 -15.51 -1.86
N SER A 245 -24.33 -16.65 -1.25
CA SER A 245 -25.20 -17.84 -1.28
C SER A 245 -25.27 -18.47 0.12
N GLY A 246 -26.18 -19.42 0.35
CA GLY A 246 -26.24 -20.15 1.63
C GLY A 246 -24.96 -20.90 2.02
N ARG A 247 -24.05 -21.15 1.06
CA ARG A 247 -22.74 -21.75 1.32
C ARG A 247 -21.65 -20.73 1.68
N GLY A 248 -21.82 -19.48 1.27
CA GLY A 248 -20.82 -18.43 1.43
C GLY A 248 -20.70 -17.49 0.24
N LEU A 249 -19.65 -16.68 0.29
CA LEU A 249 -19.32 -15.66 -0.71
C LEU A 249 -18.51 -16.26 -1.85
N ARG A 250 -18.89 -15.90 -3.08
CA ARG A 250 -18.11 -16.11 -4.30
C ARG A 250 -17.72 -14.77 -4.89
N GLY A 251 -16.44 -14.61 -5.24
CA GLY A 251 -15.91 -13.44 -5.92
C GLY A 251 -15.30 -13.77 -7.27
N VAL A 252 -15.29 -12.81 -8.19
CA VAL A 252 -14.69 -12.93 -9.52
C VAL A 252 -13.57 -11.89 -9.70
N LEU A 253 -12.38 -12.35 -10.09
CA LEU A 253 -11.20 -11.52 -10.36
C LEU A 253 -10.78 -11.67 -11.83
N GLU A 254 -11.03 -10.62 -12.62
CA GLU A 254 -10.77 -10.58 -14.07
C GLU A 254 -9.45 -9.89 -14.44
N ARG A 255 -8.93 -9.03 -13.57
CA ARG A 255 -7.71 -8.25 -13.83
C ARG A 255 -6.81 -8.29 -12.62
N THR A 256 -5.75 -9.09 -12.69
CA THR A 256 -4.72 -9.15 -11.64
C THR A 256 -3.33 -9.17 -12.27
N LYS A 257 -2.27 -9.28 -11.45
CA LYS A 257 -0.91 -9.51 -11.95
C LYS A 257 -0.78 -10.87 -12.66
N THR A 258 -1.54 -11.88 -12.24
CA THR A 258 -1.44 -13.26 -12.74
C THR A 258 -2.60 -13.67 -13.64
N THR A 259 -3.70 -12.93 -13.65
CA THR A 259 -4.90 -13.19 -14.45
C THR A 259 -5.35 -12.00 -15.31
N GLY A 260 -6.14 -12.29 -16.33
CA GLY A 260 -6.72 -11.32 -17.27
C GLY A 260 -6.40 -11.61 -18.73
N ALA A 261 -6.98 -10.80 -19.63
CA ALA A 261 -6.89 -10.99 -21.07
C ALA A 261 -5.44 -11.19 -21.54
N GLY A 262 -5.21 -12.28 -22.29
CA GLY A 262 -3.88 -12.67 -22.78
C GLY A 262 -2.99 -13.41 -21.77
N LYS A 263 -3.49 -13.75 -20.58
CA LYS A 263 -2.81 -14.63 -19.61
C LYS A 263 -3.41 -16.02 -19.61
N LYS A 264 -2.66 -16.99 -19.07
CA LYS A 264 -3.05 -18.41 -18.99
C LYS A 264 -4.38 -18.64 -18.26
N VAL A 265 -4.69 -17.80 -17.28
CA VAL A 265 -5.94 -17.84 -16.52
C VAL A 265 -6.59 -16.47 -16.66
N GLU A 266 -7.72 -16.40 -17.36
CA GLU A 266 -8.40 -15.12 -17.60
C GLU A 266 -9.22 -14.68 -16.40
N ILE A 267 -9.93 -15.63 -15.77
CA ILE A 267 -10.81 -15.38 -14.64
C ILE A 267 -10.38 -16.23 -13.46
N GLN A 268 -10.30 -15.60 -12.29
CA GLN A 268 -9.99 -16.24 -11.02
C GLN A 268 -11.15 -16.10 -10.06
N HIS A 269 -11.57 -17.23 -9.46
CA HIS A 269 -12.61 -17.21 -8.43
C HIS A 269 -12.02 -17.16 -7.02
N VAL A 270 -12.71 -16.46 -6.14
CA VAL A 270 -12.48 -16.41 -4.68
C VAL A 270 -13.69 -17.03 -3.99
N PHE A 271 -13.47 -17.83 -2.95
CA PHE A 271 -14.53 -18.47 -2.19
C PHE A 271 -14.28 -18.26 -0.68
N ILE A 272 -15.32 -17.84 0.04
CA ILE A 272 -15.31 -17.71 1.50
C ILE A 272 -16.54 -18.40 2.04
N SER A 273 -16.35 -19.44 2.85
CA SER A 273 -17.41 -20.19 3.52
C SER A 273 -18.14 -19.33 4.56
N VAL A 274 -19.44 -19.55 4.75
CA VAL A 274 -20.17 -19.00 5.91
C VAL A 274 -19.62 -19.51 7.25
N GLU A 275 -18.91 -20.64 7.24
CA GLU A 275 -18.28 -21.23 8.43
C GLU A 275 -16.87 -20.66 8.72
N ALA A 276 -16.37 -19.75 7.89
CA ALA A 276 -15.05 -19.13 8.01
C ALA A 276 -15.06 -17.97 9.02
N TRP A 277 -15.40 -18.24 10.28
CA TRP A 277 -15.45 -17.24 11.36
C TRP A 277 -14.76 -17.78 12.62
N LEU A 278 -14.09 -16.93 13.39
CA LEU A 278 -13.45 -17.30 14.65
C LEU A 278 -14.30 -16.88 15.86
N GLU A 279 -14.95 -15.73 15.80
CA GLU A 279 -15.77 -15.21 16.89
C GLU A 279 -17.16 -14.76 16.43
N GLU A 280 -17.28 -14.09 15.29
CA GLU A 280 -18.54 -13.48 14.85
C GLU A 280 -19.13 -14.17 13.62
N PRO A 281 -20.10 -15.11 13.76
CA PRO A 281 -20.60 -15.91 12.64
C PRO A 281 -21.24 -15.10 11.50
N ARG A 282 -21.64 -13.85 11.79
CA ARG A 282 -22.33 -12.97 10.85
C ARG A 282 -21.39 -11.99 10.13
N TRP A 283 -20.08 -11.97 10.45
CA TRP A 283 -19.14 -10.99 9.90
C TRP A 283 -19.18 -10.94 8.38
N LEU A 284 -19.23 -12.10 7.72
CA LEU A 284 -19.21 -12.20 6.25
C LEU A 284 -20.49 -11.61 5.63
N GLY A 285 -21.65 -11.90 6.24
CA GLY A 285 -22.94 -11.38 5.79
C GLY A 285 -23.04 -9.86 5.99
N VAL A 286 -22.62 -9.35 7.15
CA VAL A 286 -22.60 -7.91 7.44
C VAL A 286 -21.62 -7.19 6.51
N GLY A 287 -20.41 -7.72 6.32
CA GLY A 287 -19.41 -7.16 5.40
C GLY A 287 -19.92 -7.10 3.95
N TYR A 288 -20.63 -8.13 3.49
CA TYR A 288 -21.26 -8.13 2.17
C TYR A 288 -22.30 -7.02 2.01
N GLN A 289 -23.17 -6.81 3.02
CA GLN A 289 -24.15 -5.72 2.98
C GLN A 289 -23.48 -4.34 3.04
N LEU A 290 -22.39 -4.18 3.80
CA LEU A 290 -21.60 -2.94 3.80
C LEU A 290 -21.02 -2.65 2.42
N TRP A 291 -20.41 -3.64 1.75
CA TRP A 291 -19.92 -3.49 0.38
C TRP A 291 -21.02 -3.12 -0.60
N LYS A 292 -22.20 -3.75 -0.50
CA LYS A 292 -23.37 -3.45 -1.32
C LYS A 292 -23.76 -1.99 -1.20
N THR A 293 -24.13 -1.59 0.02
CA THR A 293 -24.66 -0.26 0.33
C THR A 293 -23.66 0.83 -0.05
N MET A 294 -22.39 0.69 0.35
CA MET A 294 -21.38 1.69 0.01
C MET A 294 -21.10 1.78 -1.50
N SER A 295 -21.22 0.67 -2.25
CA SER A 295 -21.01 0.67 -3.70
C SER A 295 -22.20 1.26 -4.45
N GLU A 296 -23.43 1.00 -4.01
CA GLU A 296 -24.66 1.56 -4.57
C GLU A 296 -24.72 3.07 -4.35
N GLU A 297 -24.50 3.53 -3.12
CA GLU A 297 -24.52 4.96 -2.76
C GLU A 297 -23.45 5.76 -3.53
N ALA A 298 -22.26 5.18 -3.75
CA ALA A 298 -21.18 5.84 -4.47
C ALA A 298 -21.28 5.72 -6.01
N GLY A 299 -22.23 4.93 -6.54
CA GLY A 299 -22.29 4.62 -7.97
C GLY A 299 -21.09 3.80 -8.48
N LEU A 300 -20.47 3.00 -7.60
CA LEU A 300 -19.25 2.22 -7.86
C LEU A 300 -19.51 0.70 -7.93
N PHE A 301 -20.75 0.30 -8.18
CA PHE A 301 -21.17 -1.11 -8.27
C PHE A 301 -20.29 -1.92 -9.23
N ASN A 302 -20.01 -1.39 -10.42
CA ASN A 302 -19.24 -2.05 -11.49
C ASN A 302 -17.80 -1.53 -11.63
N ARG A 303 -17.19 -1.00 -10.56
CA ARG A 303 -15.81 -0.49 -10.65
C ARG A 303 -14.83 -1.59 -11.08
N ASP A 304 -13.83 -1.22 -11.88
CA ASP A 304 -12.86 -2.16 -12.46
C ASP A 304 -11.56 -2.29 -11.64
N PHE A 305 -11.55 -1.73 -10.44
CA PHE A 305 -10.44 -1.79 -9.50
C PHE A 305 -10.90 -2.31 -8.14
N MET A 306 -9.99 -3.00 -7.45
CA MET A 306 -10.30 -3.60 -6.15
C MET A 306 -10.45 -2.50 -5.10
N LEU A 307 -9.35 -2.06 -4.51
CA LEU A 307 -9.35 -1.11 -3.41
C LEU A 307 -9.81 0.30 -3.85
N ALA A 308 -11.01 0.72 -3.43
CA ALA A 308 -11.49 2.10 -3.56
C ALA A 308 -11.13 2.91 -2.31
N LEU A 309 -10.86 4.20 -2.46
CA LEU A 309 -10.57 5.06 -1.31
C LEU A 309 -11.85 5.45 -0.54
N PRO A 310 -11.75 5.74 0.76
CA PRO A 310 -12.87 6.28 1.53
C PRO A 310 -13.31 7.67 1.06
N ASN A 311 -14.54 8.08 1.38
CA ASN A 311 -14.88 9.50 1.44
C ASN A 311 -14.33 10.14 2.73
N TYR A 312 -14.37 11.46 2.84
CA TYR A 312 -13.83 12.20 4.00
C TYR A 312 -14.39 11.73 5.36
N GLU A 313 -15.66 11.28 5.38
CA GLU A 313 -16.35 10.83 6.58
C GLU A 313 -16.13 9.34 6.89
N GLY A 314 -15.54 8.58 5.95
CA GLY A 314 -15.36 7.13 6.06
C GLY A 314 -16.67 6.37 6.07
N THR A 315 -17.76 7.02 5.66
CA THR A 315 -19.08 6.44 5.56
C THR A 315 -19.28 5.74 4.22
N GLY A 316 -18.45 6.01 3.22
CA GLY A 316 -18.60 5.44 1.87
C GLY A 316 -17.32 5.49 1.05
N LEU A 317 -17.46 5.29 -0.25
CA LEU A 317 -16.36 5.17 -1.22
C LEU A 317 -16.26 6.40 -2.11
N ILE A 318 -15.07 6.65 -2.65
CA ILE A 318 -14.84 7.55 -3.79
C ILE A 318 -14.29 6.78 -4.99
N GLY A 319 -14.53 7.31 -6.20
CA GLY A 319 -14.10 6.74 -7.47
C GLY A 319 -12.60 6.84 -7.74
N ALA A 320 -11.76 6.58 -6.73
CA ALA A 320 -10.32 6.62 -6.81
C ALA A 320 -9.71 5.29 -6.37
N MET A 321 -8.79 4.77 -7.18
CA MET A 321 -8.07 3.53 -6.90
C MET A 321 -7.01 3.74 -5.81
N GLY A 322 -7.07 2.90 -4.79
CA GLY A 322 -6.06 2.75 -3.76
C GLY A 322 -4.71 2.32 -4.34
N LYS A 323 -3.64 2.85 -3.76
CA LYS A 323 -2.26 2.45 -4.04
C LYS A 323 -1.75 1.70 -2.83
N TYR A 324 -0.61 1.03 -2.95
CA TYR A 324 -0.07 0.24 -1.84
C TYR A 324 0.11 1.08 -0.56
N TYR A 325 0.62 2.31 -0.65
CA TYR A 325 0.72 3.18 0.54
C TYR A 325 -0.64 3.53 1.15
N HIS A 326 -1.71 3.61 0.36
CA HIS A 326 -3.06 3.80 0.89
C HIS A 326 -3.49 2.54 1.66
N ALA A 327 -3.26 1.34 1.10
CA ALA A 327 -3.59 0.07 1.75
C ALA A 327 -2.93 -0.02 3.12
N SER A 328 -1.62 0.21 3.18
CA SER A 328 -0.86 0.29 4.43
C SER A 328 -1.42 1.28 5.45
N GLN A 329 -1.72 2.50 5.04
CA GLN A 329 -2.29 3.52 5.93
C GLN A 329 -3.63 3.05 6.50
N MET A 330 -4.48 2.44 5.67
CA MET A 330 -5.78 1.93 6.09
C MET A 330 -5.64 0.72 7.03
N SER A 331 -4.70 -0.19 6.76
CA SER A 331 -4.38 -1.32 7.64
C SER A 331 -3.88 -0.84 9.00
N GLN A 332 -2.93 0.11 9.04
CA GLN A 332 -2.41 0.64 10.30
C GLN A 332 -3.49 1.36 11.13
N ALA A 333 -4.35 2.14 10.47
CA ALA A 333 -5.45 2.79 11.17
C ALA A 333 -6.52 1.80 11.66
N LEU A 334 -6.85 0.77 10.89
CA LEU A 334 -7.72 -0.31 11.37
C LEU A 334 -7.12 -0.98 12.61
N LEU A 335 -5.85 -1.38 12.53
CA LEU A 335 -5.14 -2.04 13.64
C LEU A 335 -5.11 -1.17 14.91
N GLY A 336 -4.96 0.16 14.78
CA GLY A 336 -5.01 1.10 15.90
C GLY A 336 -6.40 1.30 16.52
N GLU A 337 -7.47 0.86 15.86
CA GLU A 337 -8.85 0.98 16.35
C GLU A 337 -9.39 -0.36 16.92
N LEU A 338 -8.65 -1.46 16.80
CA LEU A 338 -9.09 -2.76 17.31
C LEU A 338 -9.12 -2.79 18.84
N VAL A 339 -10.24 -3.23 19.40
CA VAL A 339 -10.45 -3.38 20.85
C VAL A 339 -10.48 -4.85 21.25
N MET A 340 -10.06 -5.14 22.48
CA MET A 340 -10.08 -6.49 23.06
C MET A 340 -11.53 -6.99 23.24
N SER A 341 -11.75 -8.30 23.11
CA SER A 341 -13.02 -8.93 23.46
C SER A 341 -13.30 -8.76 24.95
N GLN A 342 -14.57 -8.83 25.35
CA GLN A 342 -14.91 -8.85 26.78
C GLN A 342 -14.19 -9.98 27.50
N ARG A 343 -14.14 -11.18 26.89
CA ARG A 343 -13.38 -12.33 27.39
C ARG A 343 -11.92 -11.97 27.70
N LYS A 344 -11.24 -11.31 26.75
CA LYS A 344 -9.83 -10.95 26.90
C LYS A 344 -9.62 -9.84 27.93
N GLN A 345 -10.57 -8.91 28.02
CA GLN A 345 -10.56 -7.89 29.07
C GLN A 345 -10.68 -8.53 30.46
N ASP A 346 -11.66 -9.42 30.66
CA ASP A 346 -11.86 -10.12 31.93
C ASP A 346 -10.63 -10.97 32.33
N GLU A 347 -9.99 -11.64 31.35
CA GLU A 347 -8.74 -12.40 31.55
C GLU A 347 -7.60 -11.51 32.06
N LEU A 348 -7.41 -10.33 31.46
CA LEU A 348 -6.35 -9.39 31.82
C LEU A 348 -6.65 -8.67 33.14
N GLU A 349 -7.90 -8.28 33.39
CA GLU A 349 -8.31 -7.69 34.67
C GLU A 349 -8.07 -8.67 35.84
N GLY A 350 -8.30 -9.96 35.62
CA GLY A 350 -8.01 -11.03 36.59
C GLY A 350 -6.54 -11.13 37.02
N VAL A 351 -5.61 -10.64 36.21
CA VAL A 351 -4.17 -10.55 36.52
C VAL A 351 -3.71 -9.10 36.78
N GLY A 352 -4.64 -8.17 36.99
CA GLY A 352 -4.34 -6.78 37.29
C GLY A 352 -3.78 -5.98 36.10
N ARG A 353 -4.03 -6.42 34.87
CA ARG A 353 -3.62 -5.73 33.64
C ARG A 353 -4.82 -4.99 33.02
N PRO A 354 -4.63 -3.79 32.43
CA PRO A 354 -5.73 -2.97 31.96
C PRO A 354 -6.35 -3.48 30.64
N GLY A 355 -7.68 -3.39 30.54
CA GLY A 355 -8.45 -3.58 29.30
C GLY A 355 -8.32 -2.43 28.29
N GLY A 356 -9.02 -2.52 27.14
CA GLY A 356 -9.05 -1.48 26.10
C GLY A 356 -8.57 -1.90 24.71
N ILE A 357 -7.70 -1.08 24.11
CA ILE A 357 -7.19 -1.26 22.73
C ILE A 357 -6.30 -2.51 22.66
N LEU A 358 -6.50 -3.32 21.62
CA LEU A 358 -5.80 -4.58 21.41
C LEU A 358 -4.31 -4.38 21.10
N LEU A 359 -3.99 -3.39 20.27
CA LEU A 359 -2.64 -3.09 19.80
C LEU A 359 -2.16 -1.75 20.34
N CYS A 360 -1.01 -1.74 20.99
CA CYS A 360 -0.28 -0.53 21.32
C CYS A 360 0.24 0.15 20.04
N GLN A 361 0.58 1.44 20.15
CA GLN A 361 1.12 2.21 19.04
C GLN A 361 2.40 1.56 18.52
N GLY A 362 2.55 1.48 17.20
CA GLY A 362 3.71 0.84 16.57
C GLY A 362 3.64 -0.68 16.42
N ALA A 363 2.84 -1.41 17.22
CA ALA A 363 2.74 -2.87 17.11
C ALA A 363 2.24 -3.34 15.73
N GLY A 364 1.36 -2.56 15.11
CA GLY A 364 0.85 -2.83 13.77
C GLY A 364 1.94 -2.95 12.69
N THR A 365 3.14 -2.41 12.92
CA THR A 365 4.27 -2.46 11.96
C THR A 365 4.91 -3.82 11.81
N VAL A 366 4.55 -4.80 12.66
CA VAL A 366 4.96 -6.19 12.51
C VAL A 366 4.34 -6.82 11.24
N TRP A 367 3.14 -6.38 10.88
CA TRP A 367 2.38 -6.94 9.76
C TRP A 367 2.41 -6.02 8.53
N SER A 368 2.27 -6.65 7.36
CA SER A 368 2.24 -6.00 6.06
C SER A 368 1.03 -6.51 5.26
N GLU A 369 0.76 -5.91 4.11
CA GLU A 369 -0.30 -6.36 3.15
C GLU A 369 -0.01 -7.75 2.51
N HIS A 370 1.01 -8.46 3.01
CA HIS A 370 1.34 -9.84 2.67
C HIS A 370 1.12 -10.80 3.83
N SER A 371 0.81 -10.29 5.02
CA SER A 371 0.62 -11.06 6.24
C SER A 371 -0.63 -11.93 6.15
N GLU A 372 -1.72 -11.50 5.53
CA GLU A 372 -2.95 -12.27 5.35
C GLU A 372 -2.70 -13.57 4.58
N ARG A 373 -1.88 -13.49 3.53
CA ARG A 373 -1.45 -14.65 2.76
C ARG A 373 -0.57 -15.59 3.59
N ALA A 374 0.35 -15.03 4.38
CA ALA A 374 1.22 -15.83 5.24
C ALA A 374 0.40 -16.57 6.30
N THR A 375 -0.53 -15.88 6.96
CA THR A 375 -1.45 -16.43 7.96
C THR A 375 -2.22 -17.62 7.42
N LEU A 376 -2.97 -17.46 6.33
CA LEU A 376 -3.80 -18.54 5.78
C LEU A 376 -3.00 -19.77 5.37
N ARG A 377 -1.78 -19.58 4.86
CA ARG A 377 -0.92 -20.69 4.45
C ARG A 377 -0.29 -21.41 5.62
N SER A 378 0.20 -20.66 6.60
CA SER A 378 0.81 -21.22 7.79
C SER A 378 -0.22 -21.93 8.65
N TRP A 379 -1.39 -21.32 8.91
CA TRP A 379 -2.48 -21.97 9.65
C TRP A 379 -2.94 -23.27 8.98
N ALA A 380 -3.12 -23.24 7.66
CA ALA A 380 -3.47 -24.46 6.91
C ALA A 380 -2.42 -25.56 7.10
N ALA A 381 -1.13 -25.23 7.01
CA ALA A 381 -0.06 -26.20 7.22
C ALA A 381 -0.03 -26.73 8.66
N SER A 382 -0.10 -25.85 9.67
CA SER A 382 -0.04 -26.24 11.07
C SER A 382 -1.24 -27.09 11.51
N LEU A 383 -2.40 -26.89 10.88
CA LEU A 383 -3.61 -27.67 11.13
C LEU A 383 -3.79 -28.89 10.21
N GLY A 384 -2.76 -29.25 9.43
CA GLY A 384 -2.76 -30.48 8.63
C GLY A 384 -3.63 -30.45 7.37
N VAL A 385 -3.94 -29.26 6.84
CA VAL A 385 -4.59 -29.13 5.53
C VAL A 385 -3.58 -29.54 4.45
N ASP A 386 -4.00 -30.46 3.59
CA ASP A 386 -3.18 -30.92 2.47
C ASP A 386 -2.67 -29.75 1.60
N ASP A 387 -1.40 -29.78 1.20
CA ASP A 387 -0.75 -28.68 0.47
C ASP A 387 -1.46 -28.34 -0.85
N TYR A 388 -2.04 -29.34 -1.53
CA TYR A 388 -2.84 -29.10 -2.73
C TYR A 388 -4.08 -28.24 -2.42
N VAL A 389 -4.76 -28.50 -1.30
CA VAL A 389 -5.91 -27.70 -0.85
C VAL A 389 -5.46 -26.35 -0.30
N ALA A 390 -4.36 -26.29 0.44
CA ALA A 390 -3.79 -25.04 0.94
C ALA A 390 -3.43 -24.09 -0.22
N LYS A 391 -3.01 -24.63 -1.38
CA LYS A 391 -2.78 -23.86 -2.61
C LYS A 391 -4.03 -23.22 -3.18
N GLN A 392 -5.19 -23.83 -2.95
CA GLN A 392 -6.48 -23.35 -3.41
C GLN A 392 -7.09 -22.24 -2.54
N LEU A 393 -6.67 -22.08 -1.27
CA LEU A 393 -7.25 -21.09 -0.34
C LEU A 393 -7.16 -19.64 -0.84
N GLY A 394 -6.07 -19.28 -1.54
CA GLY A 394 -5.90 -17.92 -2.08
C GLY A 394 -5.49 -17.85 -3.54
N ARG A 395 -5.27 -19.01 -4.20
CA ARG A 395 -4.95 -19.14 -5.64
C ARG A 395 -3.99 -18.07 -6.18
N TRP A 396 -2.95 -17.78 -5.40
CA TRP A 396 -2.01 -16.68 -5.66
C TRP A 396 -1.12 -16.89 -6.89
N GLN A 397 -1.00 -18.15 -7.35
CA GLN A 397 -0.35 -18.56 -8.59
C GLN A 397 -1.19 -19.68 -9.21
N PRO A 398 -2.28 -19.35 -9.93
CA PRO A 398 -3.13 -20.37 -10.51
C PRO A 398 -2.39 -21.08 -11.65
N SER A 399 -2.43 -22.41 -11.66
CA SER A 399 -1.87 -23.22 -12.74
C SER A 399 -2.92 -23.46 -13.83
N THR A 400 -2.45 -23.78 -15.05
CA THR A 400 -3.34 -24.18 -16.15
C THR A 400 -4.16 -25.44 -15.83
N ASP A 401 -3.59 -26.35 -15.04
CA ASP A 401 -4.22 -27.64 -14.72
C ASP A 401 -5.33 -27.48 -13.68
N GLU A 402 -5.21 -26.49 -12.78
CA GLU A 402 -6.26 -26.13 -11.81
C GLU A 402 -7.54 -25.60 -12.48
N ALA A 403 -7.48 -25.11 -13.72
CA ALA A 403 -8.65 -24.59 -14.42
C ALA A 403 -9.74 -25.66 -14.64
N TYR A 404 -9.38 -26.95 -14.65
CA TYR A 404 -10.29 -28.07 -14.86
C TYR A 404 -10.86 -28.67 -13.56
N VAL A 405 -10.34 -28.26 -12.39
CA VAL A 405 -10.73 -28.85 -11.10
C VAL A 405 -12.06 -28.25 -10.65
N ARG A 406 -13.14 -29.03 -10.77
CA ARG A 406 -14.50 -28.61 -10.39
C ARG A 406 -14.74 -28.59 -8.88
N SER A 407 -13.89 -29.24 -8.09
CA SER A 407 -14.03 -29.37 -6.64
C SER A 407 -13.39 -28.24 -5.82
N ILE A 408 -12.75 -27.24 -6.46
CA ILE A 408 -12.01 -26.17 -5.78
C ILE A 408 -12.85 -25.50 -4.70
N ARG A 409 -14.09 -25.11 -5.02
CA ARG A 409 -14.98 -24.44 -4.05
C ARG A 409 -15.21 -25.30 -2.81
N GLY A 410 -15.52 -26.58 -2.99
CA GLY A 410 -15.74 -27.51 -1.88
C GLY A 410 -14.49 -27.74 -1.03
N ASN A 411 -13.32 -27.85 -1.65
CA ASN A 411 -12.04 -27.98 -0.94
C ASN A 411 -11.74 -26.75 -0.08
N VAL A 412 -11.90 -25.55 -0.65
CA VAL A 412 -11.67 -24.28 0.05
C VAL A 412 -12.63 -24.11 1.22
N GLU A 413 -13.93 -24.33 0.99
CA GLU A 413 -14.94 -24.18 2.03
C GLU A 413 -14.73 -25.20 3.17
N LYS A 414 -14.38 -26.45 2.85
CA LYS A 414 -14.08 -27.49 3.85
C LYS A 414 -12.83 -27.15 4.67
N ALA A 415 -11.77 -26.67 4.03
CA ALA A 415 -10.54 -26.27 4.70
C ALA A 415 -10.77 -25.06 5.62
N GLN A 416 -11.48 -24.04 5.14
CA GLN A 416 -11.84 -22.87 5.95
C GLN A 416 -12.66 -23.26 7.19
N LYS A 417 -13.68 -24.11 7.01
CA LYS A 417 -14.49 -24.65 8.11
C LYS A 417 -13.63 -25.39 9.13
N MET A 418 -12.82 -26.35 8.68
CA MET A 418 -11.93 -27.15 9.53
C MET A 418 -11.00 -26.24 10.34
N MET A 419 -10.30 -25.31 9.69
CA MET A 419 -9.37 -24.40 10.38
C MET A 419 -10.09 -23.56 11.42
N ALA A 420 -11.24 -22.98 11.06
CA ALA A 420 -12.01 -22.15 11.96
C ALA A 420 -12.55 -22.94 13.18
N GLU A 421 -13.10 -24.14 12.95
CA GLU A 421 -13.56 -25.03 14.03
C GLU A 421 -12.42 -25.42 14.97
N GLU A 422 -11.27 -25.81 14.43
CA GLU A 422 -10.12 -26.23 15.22
C GLU A 422 -9.59 -25.09 16.08
N ILE A 423 -9.48 -23.88 15.52
CA ILE A 423 -9.05 -22.69 16.28
C ILE A 423 -10.02 -22.41 17.42
N ARG A 424 -11.33 -22.34 17.13
CA ARG A 424 -12.36 -22.05 18.15
C ARG A 424 -12.37 -23.06 19.28
N ASN A 425 -12.27 -24.35 18.95
CA ASN A 425 -12.31 -25.44 19.92
C ASN A 425 -11.02 -25.52 20.76
N ASN A 426 -9.92 -24.94 20.28
CA ASN A 426 -8.60 -24.99 20.91
C ASN A 426 -8.16 -23.64 21.52
N LEU A 427 -9.02 -22.63 21.58
CA LEU A 427 -8.72 -21.37 22.27
C LEU A 427 -8.37 -21.64 23.75
N GLY A 428 -7.28 -21.05 24.23
CA GLY A 428 -6.72 -21.33 25.56
C GLY A 428 -6.08 -22.73 25.70
N GLY A 429 -6.10 -23.55 24.66
CA GLY A 429 -5.42 -24.84 24.61
C GLY A 429 -3.95 -24.73 24.18
N PRO A 430 -3.31 -25.86 23.82
CA PRO A 430 -1.95 -25.89 23.28
C PRO A 430 -1.82 -25.06 22.01
N ASP A 431 -0.68 -24.38 21.81
CA ASP A 431 -0.42 -23.63 20.59
C ASP A 431 -0.21 -24.58 19.40
N LYS A 432 -1.23 -24.66 18.54
CA LYS A 432 -1.19 -25.44 17.29
C LYS A 432 -0.80 -24.60 16.08
N LEU A 433 -0.67 -23.28 16.21
CA LEU A 433 -0.42 -22.38 15.10
C LEU A 433 1.00 -21.81 15.07
N ASP A 434 1.80 -22.11 16.10
CA ASP A 434 3.11 -21.47 16.32
C ASP A 434 2.94 -19.94 16.47
N GLU A 435 1.88 -19.55 17.20
CA GLU A 435 1.60 -18.17 17.56
C GLU A 435 2.69 -17.61 18.48
N GLU A 436 3.29 -18.42 19.34
CA GLU A 436 4.39 -17.98 20.22
C GLU A 436 5.57 -17.39 19.41
N SER A 437 5.98 -18.04 18.30
CA SER A 437 7.02 -17.51 17.40
C SER A 437 6.63 -16.20 16.71
N VAL A 438 5.32 -15.94 16.55
CA VAL A 438 4.81 -14.66 16.06
C VAL A 438 4.92 -13.60 17.16
N LEU A 439 4.55 -13.94 18.39
CA LEU A 439 4.61 -13.04 19.53
C LEU A 439 6.05 -12.64 19.88
N GLU A 440 7.03 -13.53 19.72
CA GLU A 440 8.45 -13.20 19.87
C GLU A 440 8.88 -12.08 18.91
N LYS A 441 8.39 -12.09 17.67
CA LYS A 441 8.65 -11.02 16.69
C LYS A 441 7.99 -9.72 17.07
N VAL A 442 6.80 -9.77 17.69
CA VAL A 442 6.15 -8.59 18.26
C VAL A 442 7.02 -8.01 19.37
N VAL A 443 7.45 -8.83 20.32
CA VAL A 443 8.33 -8.41 21.43
C VAL A 443 9.62 -7.77 20.90
N GLU A 444 10.31 -8.43 19.96
CA GLU A 444 11.53 -7.92 19.35
C GLU A 444 11.29 -6.60 18.60
N LYS A 445 10.13 -6.43 17.96
CA LYS A 445 9.77 -5.21 17.25
C LYS A 445 9.57 -4.04 18.21
N LEU A 446 8.79 -4.23 19.26
CA LEU A 446 8.47 -3.18 20.23
C LEU A 446 9.70 -2.80 21.07
N ALA A 447 10.56 -3.77 21.39
CA ALA A 447 11.83 -3.50 22.06
C ALA A 447 12.77 -2.62 21.21
N ARG A 448 12.83 -2.85 19.88
CA ARG A 448 13.56 -1.96 18.96
C ARG A 448 12.95 -0.56 18.85
N GLN A 449 11.68 -0.40 19.19
CA GLN A 449 10.99 0.90 19.25
C GLN A 449 11.14 1.59 20.61
N GLU A 450 12.03 1.07 21.48
CA GLU A 450 12.31 1.61 22.82
C GLU A 450 11.08 1.64 23.74
N MET A 451 10.13 0.72 23.54
CA MET A 451 8.96 0.60 24.42
C MET A 451 9.33 0.02 25.78
N ASP A 452 8.61 0.44 26.83
CA ASP A 452 8.81 -0.06 28.19
C ASP A 452 8.58 -1.58 28.25
N ALA A 453 9.39 -2.28 29.03
CA ALA A 453 9.33 -3.74 29.12
C ALA A 453 7.95 -4.25 29.60
N ASN A 454 7.27 -3.50 30.47
CA ASN A 454 5.93 -3.87 30.93
C ASN A 454 4.89 -3.68 29.81
N ASP A 455 5.01 -2.61 29.01
CA ASP A 455 4.12 -2.38 27.86
C ASP A 455 4.30 -3.47 26.78
N VAL A 456 5.54 -3.94 26.60
CA VAL A 456 5.85 -5.05 25.68
C VAL A 456 5.25 -6.36 26.17
N GLU A 457 5.36 -6.65 27.48
CA GLU A 457 4.75 -7.82 28.09
C GLU A 457 3.22 -7.76 28.01
N ASP A 458 2.62 -6.61 28.31
CA ASP A 458 1.19 -6.37 28.16
C ASP A 458 0.73 -6.62 26.72
N GLN A 459 1.45 -6.09 25.74
CA GLN A 459 1.11 -6.31 24.34
C GLN A 459 1.19 -7.78 23.93
N LYS A 460 2.16 -8.54 24.45
CA LYS A 460 2.24 -9.98 24.26
C LYS A 460 1.00 -10.67 24.83
N LEU A 461 0.65 -10.37 26.07
CA LEU A 461 -0.51 -10.96 26.75
C LEU A 461 -1.83 -10.67 26.02
N ARG A 462 -2.01 -9.45 25.50
CA ARG A 462 -3.19 -9.04 24.71
C ARG A 462 -3.39 -9.89 23.45
N LEU A 463 -2.31 -10.39 22.87
CA LEU A 463 -2.34 -11.15 21.60
C LEU A 463 -2.28 -12.67 21.78
N THR A 464 -2.01 -13.16 22.99
CA THR A 464 -1.95 -14.60 23.27
C THR A 464 -3.34 -15.24 23.18
N SER A 465 -3.51 -16.16 22.24
CA SER A 465 -4.76 -16.90 22.01
C SER A 465 -4.70 -18.34 22.54
N PHE A 466 -3.49 -18.90 22.59
CA PHE A 466 -3.23 -20.27 23.05
C PHE A 466 -2.39 -20.26 24.33
N GLN A 467 -2.73 -21.14 25.26
CA GLN A 467 -2.14 -21.18 26.60
C GLN A 467 -1.63 -22.60 26.89
N GLY A 468 -0.53 -22.97 26.23
CA GLY A 468 0.29 -24.09 26.69
C GLY A 468 1.01 -23.74 27.99
N GLY A 469 0.33 -23.86 29.14
CA GLY A 469 0.93 -23.91 30.48
C GLY A 469 1.28 -22.57 31.17
N ILE A 470 1.57 -21.49 30.45
CA ILE A 470 2.00 -20.22 31.07
C ILE A 470 0.86 -19.56 31.87
N PHE A 471 -0.33 -19.43 31.27
CA PHE A 471 -1.49 -18.87 31.96
C PHE A 471 -2.09 -19.82 33.00
N ALA A 472 -2.02 -21.14 32.81
CA ALA A 472 -2.43 -22.09 33.85
C ALA A 472 -1.54 -22.00 35.11
N SER A 473 -0.25 -21.69 34.94
CA SER A 473 0.68 -21.47 36.05
C SER A 473 0.48 -20.11 36.76
N ILE A 474 -0.04 -19.10 36.06
CA ILE A 474 -0.30 -17.76 36.60
C ILE A 474 -1.74 -17.64 37.17
N LEU A 475 -2.74 -18.28 36.56
CA LEU A 475 -4.17 -18.15 36.91
C LEU A 475 -4.74 -19.30 37.75
N GLY A 476 -4.03 -20.42 37.93
CA GLY A 476 -4.38 -21.44 38.91
C GLY A 476 -5.85 -21.91 38.90
N LYS A 477 -6.48 -22.08 37.73
CA LYS A 477 -7.81 -22.72 37.64
C LYS A 477 -8.14 -23.31 36.27
N ASP A 478 -8.51 -24.58 36.32
CA ASP A 478 -9.12 -25.37 35.26
C ASP A 478 -10.58 -24.96 34.99
N SER A 479 -11.01 -25.24 33.75
CA SER A 479 -12.38 -25.29 33.23
C SER A 479 -12.95 -24.02 32.58
N TRP A 480 -12.93 -24.02 31.24
CA TRP A 480 -13.83 -23.26 30.39
C TRP A 480 -14.83 -24.25 29.77
N GLN A 481 -16.14 -24.02 29.96
CA GLN A 481 -17.21 -24.71 29.23
C GLN A 481 -17.85 -23.72 28.25
N ALA A 482 -17.86 -24.07 26.96
CA ALA A 482 -18.51 -23.32 25.91
C ALA A 482 -20.05 -23.53 25.95
N SER A 483 -20.83 -22.46 25.75
CA SER A 483 -22.29 -22.55 25.63
C SER A 483 -22.72 -22.76 24.17
N GLU A 484 -23.73 -23.61 24.00
CA GLU A 484 -24.33 -24.05 22.73
C GLU A 484 -25.05 -22.92 21.95
N LYS A 485 -25.13 -23.10 20.62
CA LYS A 485 -25.79 -22.18 19.67
C LYS A 485 -27.14 -22.72 19.21
N ASP A 486 -28.09 -21.80 18.97
CA ASP A 486 -29.33 -22.05 18.22
C ASP A 486 -29.14 -21.85 16.69
N PRO A 487 -29.78 -22.67 15.84
CA PRO A 487 -29.72 -22.55 14.37
C PRO A 487 -30.81 -21.63 13.80
N LEU A 488 -30.50 -20.86 12.74
CA LEU A 488 -31.47 -20.03 12.00
C LEU A 488 -31.58 -20.45 10.53
N GLU A 489 -32.84 -20.47 10.07
CA GLU A 489 -33.35 -20.90 8.76
C GLU A 489 -32.96 -19.97 7.59
N ILE A 490 -32.80 -20.58 6.41
CA ILE A 490 -32.53 -19.92 5.12
C ILE A 490 -33.85 -19.81 4.35
N VAL A 491 -34.18 -18.61 3.86
CA VAL A 491 -35.32 -18.36 2.96
C VAL A 491 -34.81 -18.31 1.52
N GLU A 492 -35.41 -19.12 0.64
CA GLU A 492 -35.17 -19.15 -0.81
C GLU A 492 -35.99 -18.06 -1.52
N VAL A 493 -35.40 -17.40 -2.53
CA VAL A 493 -36.13 -16.53 -3.48
C VAL A 493 -35.65 -16.84 -4.91
N GLU A 494 -36.61 -17.02 -5.80
CA GLU A 494 -36.50 -17.52 -7.17
C GLU A 494 -35.86 -16.52 -8.16
N ASP A 495 -35.14 -17.09 -9.13
CA ASP A 495 -34.47 -16.43 -10.26
C ASP A 495 -35.46 -15.99 -11.36
N GLY A 496 -35.18 -14.81 -11.95
CA GLY A 496 -35.82 -14.33 -13.18
C GLY A 496 -34.75 -13.91 -14.20
N ASP A 497 -34.55 -14.76 -15.21
CA ASP A 497 -33.72 -14.51 -16.39
C ASP A 497 -34.36 -13.48 -17.33
N GLU A 498 -33.58 -12.53 -17.86
CA GLU A 498 -33.71 -12.14 -19.27
C GLU A 498 -32.42 -11.51 -19.81
N ALA A 499 -31.90 -12.12 -20.87
CA ALA A 499 -30.71 -11.69 -21.61
C ALA A 499 -31.07 -10.69 -22.71
N SER A 500 -30.20 -9.73 -22.99
CA SER A 500 -30.13 -9.13 -24.33
C SER A 500 -28.68 -8.84 -24.74
N LYS A 501 -28.34 -9.34 -25.92
CA LYS A 501 -27.08 -9.14 -26.65
C LYS A 501 -27.13 -7.79 -27.36
N ASN A 502 -25.98 -7.12 -27.46
CA ASN A 502 -25.65 -6.30 -28.62
C ASN A 502 -24.14 -6.35 -28.86
N GLU A 503 -23.78 -6.88 -30.03
CA GLU A 503 -22.44 -6.82 -30.61
C GLU A 503 -22.25 -5.47 -31.30
N GLU A 504 -21.18 -4.76 -30.97
CA GLU A 504 -20.61 -3.74 -31.85
C GLU A 504 -19.12 -4.03 -32.05
N THR A 505 -18.77 -4.20 -33.32
CA THR A 505 -17.46 -4.53 -33.86
C THR A 505 -16.45 -3.41 -33.62
N ALA A 506 -15.39 -3.69 -32.87
CA ALA A 506 -14.22 -2.82 -32.74
C ALA A 506 -13.02 -3.42 -33.50
N SER A 507 -12.43 -2.61 -34.39
CA SER A 507 -11.26 -2.89 -35.21
C SER A 507 -10.03 -3.32 -34.40
N GLU A 508 -9.30 -4.32 -34.92
CA GLU A 508 -8.09 -4.92 -34.33
C GLU A 508 -6.98 -3.89 -34.01
N PRO A 509 -6.26 -4.03 -32.88
CA PRO A 509 -5.01 -3.29 -32.63
C PRO A 509 -3.80 -3.93 -33.35
N ASP A 510 -2.95 -3.08 -33.93
CA ASP A 510 -1.67 -3.46 -34.56
C ASP A 510 -0.83 -4.36 -33.65
N ARG A 511 -0.54 -5.57 -34.14
CA ARG A 511 0.25 -6.59 -33.45
C ARG A 511 1.74 -6.25 -33.54
N THR A 512 2.51 -6.66 -32.54
CA THR A 512 3.98 -6.61 -32.55
C THR A 512 4.51 -7.30 -33.81
N PRO A 513 5.38 -6.67 -34.62
CA PRO A 513 5.89 -7.29 -35.84
C PRO A 513 6.66 -8.59 -35.55
N GLU A 514 6.44 -9.63 -36.36
CA GLU A 514 7.28 -10.83 -36.36
C GLU A 514 8.74 -10.44 -36.69
N GLY A 515 9.71 -10.97 -35.94
CA GLY A 515 11.12 -10.62 -36.14
C GLY A 515 11.56 -9.27 -35.52
N TYR A 516 10.85 -8.74 -34.51
CA TYR A 516 11.19 -7.44 -33.90
C TYR A 516 12.60 -7.33 -33.27
N LYS A 517 13.33 -8.43 -33.10
CA LYS A 517 14.69 -8.42 -32.54
C LYS A 517 15.68 -7.96 -33.62
N SER A 518 16.63 -7.11 -33.26
CA SER A 518 17.63 -6.53 -34.17
C SER A 518 17.10 -5.51 -35.18
N ARG A 519 15.90 -4.96 -34.95
CA ARG A 519 15.30 -3.90 -35.78
C ARG A 519 15.21 -2.57 -35.04
N TYR A 520 15.24 -1.46 -35.76
CA TYR A 520 15.10 -0.11 -35.22
C TYR A 520 13.66 0.38 -35.33
N PHE A 521 13.12 0.92 -34.23
CA PHE A 521 11.75 1.41 -34.18
C PHE A 521 11.69 2.85 -33.69
N VAL A 522 10.79 3.63 -34.25
CA VAL A 522 10.48 4.97 -33.76
C VAL A 522 9.13 4.95 -33.06
N SER A 523 9.13 5.25 -31.75
CA SER A 523 7.89 5.45 -31.01
C SER A 523 7.34 6.85 -31.26
N LEU A 524 6.04 6.96 -31.53
CA LEU A 524 5.32 8.23 -31.69
C LEU A 524 4.54 8.56 -30.41
N VAL A 525 5.05 9.49 -29.60
CA VAL A 525 4.47 9.79 -28.28
C VAL A 525 3.91 11.22 -28.22
N GLY A 526 2.62 11.35 -27.89
CA GLY A 526 1.92 12.62 -27.60
C GLY A 526 1.38 13.36 -28.84
N ARG A 527 0.65 14.47 -28.62
CA ARG A 527 0.06 15.31 -29.70
C ARG A 527 1.09 15.95 -30.63
N SER A 528 2.35 16.07 -30.20
CA SER A 528 3.46 16.61 -30.98
C SER A 528 4.26 15.57 -31.77
N GLN A 529 3.79 14.31 -31.84
CA GLN A 529 4.40 13.22 -32.62
C GLN A 529 5.93 13.08 -32.40
N ARG A 530 6.37 13.17 -31.15
CA ARG A 530 7.82 13.10 -30.84
C ARG A 530 8.38 11.70 -31.11
N ARG A 531 9.03 11.56 -32.26
CA ARG A 531 9.81 10.40 -32.72
C ARG A 531 11.01 10.11 -31.81
N THR A 532 10.97 9.01 -31.06
CA THR A 532 12.10 8.51 -30.25
C THR A 532 12.57 7.17 -30.79
N LEU A 533 13.86 7.03 -31.10
CA LEU A 533 14.47 5.80 -31.63
C LEU A 533 14.72 4.76 -30.53
N HIS A 534 14.36 3.50 -30.80
CA HIS A 534 14.59 2.32 -29.95
C HIS A 534 15.19 1.19 -30.77
N ARG A 535 15.90 0.26 -30.11
CA ARG A 535 16.40 -0.98 -30.71
C ARG A 535 15.60 -2.18 -30.18
N GLY A 536 14.99 -2.92 -31.08
CA GLY A 536 14.14 -4.06 -30.77
C GLY A 536 14.95 -5.25 -30.26
N GLY A 537 14.55 -5.78 -29.10
CA GLY A 537 15.26 -6.85 -28.40
C GLY A 537 16.18 -6.37 -27.26
N GLU A 538 16.75 -5.17 -27.37
CA GLU A 538 17.61 -4.56 -26.34
C GLU A 538 16.86 -3.55 -25.45
N CYS A 539 15.75 -2.98 -25.94
CA CYS A 539 14.89 -2.11 -25.14
C CYS A 539 13.85 -2.89 -24.33
N HIS A 540 13.61 -2.50 -23.07
CA HIS A 540 12.44 -3.00 -22.32
C HIS A 540 11.10 -2.57 -22.96
N ARG A 541 11.10 -1.53 -23.81
CA ARG A 541 9.90 -1.01 -24.48
C ARG A 541 9.70 -1.67 -25.83
N VAL A 542 8.78 -2.62 -25.85
CA VAL A 542 8.38 -3.37 -27.06
C VAL A 542 7.30 -2.60 -27.86
N PRO A 543 7.47 -2.38 -29.19
CA PRO A 543 6.45 -1.78 -30.05
C PRO A 543 5.17 -2.62 -30.07
N GLY A 544 3.99 -2.01 -30.16
CA GLY A 544 2.70 -2.70 -30.09
C GLY A 544 2.27 -3.11 -28.67
N VAL A 545 3.21 -3.23 -27.72
CA VAL A 545 2.94 -3.55 -26.30
C VAL A 545 3.01 -2.31 -25.42
N HIS A 546 4.13 -1.57 -25.47
CA HIS A 546 4.40 -0.43 -24.58
C HIS A 546 4.09 0.92 -25.22
N TYR A 547 4.04 0.97 -26.55
CA TYR A 547 3.59 2.13 -27.31
C TYR A 547 2.85 1.64 -28.56
N LYS A 548 1.60 2.10 -28.72
CA LYS A 548 0.68 1.64 -29.77
C LYS A 548 0.96 2.22 -31.15
N ARG A 549 1.64 3.37 -31.22
CA ARG A 549 2.01 4.03 -32.49
C ARG A 549 3.51 4.00 -32.66
N PHE A 550 3.95 3.35 -33.72
CA PHE A 550 5.36 3.21 -34.04
C PHE A 550 5.57 3.05 -35.54
N GLU A 551 6.81 3.29 -35.94
CA GLU A 551 7.29 3.08 -37.30
C GLU A 551 8.48 2.13 -37.22
N ASP A 552 8.46 1.07 -38.03
CA ASP A 552 9.58 0.14 -38.19
C ASP A 552 10.54 0.71 -39.23
N LEU A 553 11.79 0.94 -38.84
CA LEU A 553 12.84 1.51 -39.67
C LEU A 553 13.83 0.46 -40.21
N GLY A 554 13.58 -0.83 -39.97
CA GLY A 554 14.39 -1.92 -40.52
C GLY A 554 15.58 -2.33 -39.63
N GLU A 555 16.49 -3.11 -40.19
CA GLU A 555 17.64 -3.71 -39.49
C GLU A 555 18.85 -2.78 -39.45
N ASP A 556 18.91 -1.82 -40.37
CA ASP A 556 19.99 -0.84 -40.46
C ASP A 556 19.73 0.37 -39.57
N LEU A 557 20.82 0.95 -39.05
CA LEU A 557 20.74 2.17 -38.26
C LEU A 557 20.16 3.32 -39.12
N PRO A 558 19.00 3.90 -38.74
CA PRO A 558 18.36 4.92 -39.55
C PRO A 558 19.11 6.26 -39.48
N PRO A 559 19.08 7.08 -40.54
CA PRO A 559 19.72 8.39 -40.56
C PRO A 559 19.11 9.39 -39.56
N GLU A 560 19.90 10.36 -39.09
CA GLU A 560 19.52 11.33 -38.03
C GLU A 560 18.22 12.11 -38.32
N GLY A 561 17.78 12.23 -39.58
CA GLY A 561 16.52 12.87 -39.94
C GLY A 561 15.26 12.05 -39.62
N MET A 562 15.37 10.77 -39.28
CA MET A 562 14.24 9.88 -39.02
C MET A 562 13.78 9.85 -37.55
N TYR A 563 14.49 10.52 -36.64
CA TYR A 563 14.14 10.58 -35.22
C TYR A 563 14.52 11.92 -34.59
N HIS A 564 13.78 12.35 -33.55
CA HIS A 564 14.09 13.60 -32.84
C HIS A 564 15.05 13.40 -31.66
N ARG A 565 15.13 12.16 -31.14
CA ARG A 565 16.00 11.77 -30.03
C ARG A 565 16.12 10.25 -29.96
N VAL A 566 17.14 9.79 -29.24
CA VAL A 566 17.36 8.36 -28.99
C VAL A 566 16.97 7.94 -27.57
N CYS A 567 16.55 6.68 -27.42
CA CYS A 567 16.31 6.08 -26.12
C CYS A 567 17.64 5.94 -25.37
N LYS A 568 17.73 6.52 -24.17
CA LYS A 568 18.96 6.51 -23.34
C LYS A 568 19.36 5.11 -22.87
N GLU A 569 18.44 4.15 -22.89
CA GLU A 569 18.72 2.77 -22.53
C GLU A 569 19.26 1.97 -23.72
N CYS A 570 18.76 2.24 -24.94
CA CYS A 570 19.28 1.63 -26.16
C CYS A 570 20.59 2.27 -26.63
N PHE A 571 20.79 3.55 -26.32
CA PHE A 571 21.92 4.37 -26.78
C PHE A 571 22.47 5.20 -25.61
N PRO A 572 23.11 4.56 -24.61
CA PRO A 572 23.65 5.25 -23.43
C PRO A 572 24.74 6.28 -23.77
N ARG A 573 25.42 6.13 -24.92
CA ARG A 573 26.46 7.05 -25.42
C ARG A 573 26.06 7.87 -26.65
N GLY A 574 24.82 7.73 -27.13
CA GLY A 574 24.39 8.28 -28.42
C GLY A 574 24.48 7.25 -29.56
N VAL A 575 24.22 7.70 -30.79
CA VAL A 575 24.32 6.87 -32.01
C VAL A 575 25.72 7.07 -32.58
N GLU A 576 26.64 6.16 -32.31
CA GLU A 576 27.98 6.19 -32.91
C GLU A 576 27.94 5.50 -34.28
N ALA A 577 28.55 6.12 -35.29
CA ALA A 577 28.57 5.62 -36.65
C ALA A 577 29.68 4.58 -36.82
N GLY A 578 29.30 3.33 -37.10
CA GLY A 578 30.21 2.27 -37.54
C GLY A 578 30.22 1.08 -36.60
N ASP A 579 29.30 0.13 -36.81
CA ASP A 579 29.39 -1.22 -36.26
C ASP A 579 29.04 -2.20 -37.40
N GLU A 580 29.97 -2.34 -38.35
CA GLU A 580 30.00 -3.49 -39.25
C GLU A 580 30.66 -4.66 -38.50
N SER A 581 29.97 -5.79 -38.51
CA SER A 581 30.32 -7.06 -37.87
C SER A 581 31.73 -7.59 -38.17
N GLY A 582 32.38 -8.22 -37.17
CA GLY A 582 33.49 -9.16 -37.40
C GLY A 582 34.10 -9.74 -36.12
N ALA A 583 34.15 -11.07 -36.01
CA ALA A 583 34.60 -11.88 -34.88
C ALA A 583 36.11 -11.77 -34.54
N THR A 584 36.50 -12.03 -33.28
CA THR A 584 37.25 -13.22 -32.77
C THR A 584 37.93 -12.98 -31.40
N GLU A 585 37.77 -13.99 -30.53
CA GLU A 585 38.73 -14.59 -29.56
C GLU A 585 39.46 -13.77 -28.47
N ASP A 586 39.25 -14.25 -27.23
CA ASP A 586 40.18 -14.53 -26.13
C ASP A 586 41.31 -13.56 -25.76
N SER A 587 41.24 -13.08 -24.50
CA SER A 587 42.41 -13.18 -23.61
C SER A 587 42.00 -12.97 -22.14
N GLU A 588 42.28 -14.01 -21.36
CA GLU A 588 42.36 -14.00 -19.90
C GLU A 588 43.29 -12.89 -19.38
N VAL A 589 42.91 -12.23 -18.28
CA VAL A 589 43.91 -11.74 -17.33
C VAL A 589 43.39 -11.86 -15.90
N SER A 590 43.98 -12.83 -15.20
CA SER A 590 44.05 -12.96 -13.76
C SER A 590 44.80 -11.76 -13.14
N SER A 591 44.38 -11.30 -11.96
CA SER A 591 45.28 -10.79 -10.91
C SER A 591 44.55 -10.62 -9.58
N SER A 592 44.75 -11.61 -8.72
CA SER A 592 44.64 -11.55 -7.27
C SER A 592 45.84 -10.80 -6.69
N ILE A 593 45.62 -9.90 -5.71
CA ILE A 593 46.63 -9.55 -4.70
C ILE A 593 45.94 -9.46 -3.34
N SER A 594 46.27 -10.43 -2.50
CA SER A 594 46.16 -10.39 -1.04
C SER A 594 47.56 -10.17 -0.49
N ALA A 595 47.73 -9.25 0.46
CA ALA A 595 48.92 -9.24 1.32
C ALA A 595 48.52 -8.72 2.71
N SER A 596 48.68 -9.58 3.71
CA SER A 596 48.56 -9.30 5.13
C SER A 596 49.95 -9.26 5.76
N THR A 597 50.05 -8.51 6.88
CA THR A 597 51.04 -8.61 8.00
C THR A 597 52.50 -8.24 7.69
N GLU A 598 53.32 -7.59 8.53
CA GLU A 598 53.28 -7.25 9.97
C GLU A 598 54.45 -6.29 10.32
N SER A 599 54.25 -5.42 11.32
CA SER A 599 55.18 -5.02 12.42
C SER A 599 56.46 -4.15 12.22
N LEU A 600 56.69 -3.33 13.27
CA LEU A 600 57.89 -2.57 13.72
C LEU A 600 58.18 -1.27 12.93
N ASP A 601 58.29 -0.06 13.48
CA ASP A 601 58.57 0.47 14.82
C ASP A 601 57.60 1.61 15.24
#